data_AF-A0A857EWY5-F1
#
_entry.id   AF-A0A857EWY5-F1
#
_cell.length_a   1.000
_cell.length_b   1.000
_cell.length_c   1.000
_cell.angle_alpha   90.00
_cell.angle_beta   90.00
_cell.angle_gamma   90.00
#
_symmetry.space_group_name_H-M   'P 1'
#
loop_
_entity.id
_entity.type
_entity.pdbx_description
1 polymer ?
#
loop_
_entity_poly.entity_id
_entity_poly.type
_entity_poly.pdbx_seq_one_letter_code
_entity_poly.pdbx_strand_id
1 'polypeptide(L)'
;MNRDERYYKAYMESRVISRRGIFRGLLKGATGDAPSTLPATGPHPVIKHPCQNTYIYCDSCADYCEKQALLWQPGQPPTLINEQCNGCGECVLRCPAMALEMCE
;
A
#
# COMPACT_ATOMS: atom_id res chain seq x y z
N MET A 1 12.12 -18.57 -41.06
CA MET A 1 11.07 -17.57 -40.81
C MET A 1 11.69 -16.18 -40.89
N ASN A 2 11.50 -15.45 -41.99
CA ASN A 2 11.88 -14.04 -42.01
C ASN A 2 10.74 -13.21 -41.39
N ARG A 3 11.06 -12.29 -40.50
CA ARG A 3 10.07 -11.42 -39.85
C ARG A 3 9.84 -10.23 -40.78
N ASP A 4 9.02 -10.44 -41.79
CA ASP A 4 8.77 -9.43 -42.82
C ASP A 4 7.97 -8.24 -42.26
N GLU A 5 7.92 -7.15 -43.01
CA GLU A 5 7.29 -5.88 -42.62
C GLU A 5 5.82 -6.04 -42.19
N ARG A 6 5.08 -6.99 -42.77
CA ARG A 6 3.72 -7.35 -42.33
C ARG A 6 3.67 -7.91 -40.91
N TYR A 7 4.69 -8.67 -40.51
CA TYR A 7 4.77 -9.21 -39.16
C TYR A 7 4.99 -8.10 -38.14
N TYR A 8 5.89 -7.15 -38.43
CA TYR A 8 6.13 -6.00 -37.55
C TYR A 8 4.93 -5.05 -37.48
N LYS A 9 4.24 -4.84 -38.61
CA LYS A 9 3.00 -4.05 -38.65
C LYS A 9 1.91 -4.66 -37.76
N ALA A 10 1.67 -5.97 -37.87
CA ALA A 10 0.71 -6.66 -37.02
C ALA A 10 1.10 -6.63 -35.52
N TYR A 11 2.39 -6.73 -35.21
CA TYR A 11 2.88 -6.61 -33.83
C TYR A 11 2.63 -5.21 -33.25
N MET A 12 2.96 -4.16 -34.00
CA MET A 12 2.79 -2.77 -33.57
C MET A 12 1.32 -2.33 -33.50
N GLU A 13 0.45 -2.94 -34.30
CA GLU A 13 -0.99 -2.64 -34.32
C GLU A 13 -1.79 -3.47 -33.29
N SER A 14 -1.21 -4.55 -32.73
CA SER A 14 -1.88 -5.38 -31.75
C SER A 14 -2.00 -4.69 -30.37
N ARG A 15 -3.03 -3.85 -30.19
CA ARG A 15 -3.50 -3.48 -28.85
C ARG A 15 -4.24 -4.68 -28.26
N VAL A 16 -3.54 -5.46 -27.43
CA VAL A 16 -4.10 -6.62 -26.74
C VAL A 16 -5.04 -6.16 -25.61
N ILE A 17 -6.21 -5.66 -25.96
CA ILE A 17 -7.28 -5.42 -25.00
C ILE A 17 -7.90 -6.78 -24.68
N SER A 18 -7.63 -7.25 -23.46
CA SER A 18 -8.14 -8.54 -22.99
C SER A 18 -9.67 -8.57 -23.06
N ARG A 19 -10.23 -9.60 -23.70
CA ARG A 19 -11.69 -9.83 -23.75
C ARG A 19 -12.29 -9.96 -22.33
N ARG A 20 -11.50 -10.41 -21.35
CA ARG A 20 -11.86 -10.40 -19.91
C ARG A 20 -11.93 -9.00 -19.28
N GLY A 21 -11.27 -8.00 -19.88
CA GLY A 21 -11.26 -6.62 -19.39
C GLY A 21 -12.52 -5.85 -19.74
N ILE A 22 -13.12 -6.12 -20.91
CA ILE A 22 -14.34 -5.44 -21.38
C ILE A 22 -15.57 -5.88 -20.55
N PHE A 23 -15.69 -7.17 -20.23
CA PHE A 23 -16.81 -7.67 -19.41
C PHE A 23 -16.74 -7.27 -17.92
N ARG A 24 -15.60 -6.75 -17.43
CA ARG A 24 -15.49 -6.20 -16.06
C ARG A 24 -15.80 -4.70 -15.97
N GLY A 25 -15.94 -4.00 -17.11
CA GLY A 25 -16.19 -2.56 -17.14
C GLY A 25 -17.66 -2.15 -16.93
N LEU A 26 -18.61 -3.07 -17.11
CA LEU A 26 -20.04 -2.76 -17.13
C LEU A 26 -20.83 -3.27 -15.90
N LEU A 27 -20.19 -4.01 -14.98
CA LEU A 27 -20.81 -4.58 -13.77
C LEU A 27 -19.93 -4.41 -12.53
N LYS A 28 -19.40 -3.20 -12.28
CA LYS A 28 -18.85 -2.83 -10.97
C LYS A 28 -19.81 -1.88 -10.27
N GLY A 29 -20.98 -2.42 -9.94
CA GLY A 29 -21.86 -1.85 -8.92
C GLY A 29 -21.48 -2.40 -7.54
N ALA A 30 -21.60 -1.54 -6.54
CA ALA A 30 -21.46 -1.77 -5.10
C ALA A 30 -20.03 -1.93 -4.53
N THR A 31 -19.58 -0.83 -3.92
CA THR A 31 -19.07 -0.75 -2.53
C THR A 31 -17.93 -1.69 -2.13
N GLY A 32 -16.78 -1.08 -1.85
CA GLY A 32 -15.67 -1.65 -1.10
C GLY A 32 -14.73 -0.52 -0.72
N ASP A 33 -15.13 0.20 0.31
CA ASP A 33 -14.36 1.14 1.13
C ASP A 33 -13.72 2.32 0.40
N ALA A 34 -14.47 3.44 0.40
CA ALA A 34 -13.80 4.68 0.76
C ALA A 34 -13.10 4.39 2.11
N PRO A 35 -11.77 4.57 2.23
CA PRO A 35 -11.21 4.71 3.56
C PRO A 35 -11.96 5.87 4.17
N SER A 36 -12.37 5.71 5.42
CA SER A 36 -12.94 6.72 6.28
C SER A 36 -12.09 8.00 6.17
N THR A 37 -12.44 8.91 5.26
CA THR A 37 -11.89 10.27 5.24
C THR A 37 -12.63 11.09 6.30
N LEU A 38 -12.63 10.60 7.54
CA LEU A 38 -12.52 11.51 8.66
C LEU A 38 -11.01 11.66 8.83
N PRO A 39 -10.43 12.85 8.60
CA PRO A 39 -9.04 13.08 8.98
C PRO A 39 -8.92 12.65 10.44
N ALA A 40 -7.91 11.84 10.77
CA ALA A 40 -7.61 11.52 12.15
C ALA A 40 -7.39 12.86 12.86
N THR A 41 -8.37 13.31 13.63
CA THR A 41 -8.38 14.64 14.29
C THR A 41 -7.40 14.69 15.48
N GLY A 42 -6.37 13.85 15.47
CA GLY A 42 -5.47 13.65 16.59
C GLY A 42 -4.13 13.09 16.17
N PRO A 43 -3.17 13.07 17.10
CA PRO A 43 -1.80 12.71 16.83
C PRO A 43 -1.73 11.27 16.28
N HIS A 44 -1.10 11.10 15.11
CA HIS A 44 -0.95 9.80 14.47
C HIS A 44 0.44 9.65 13.85
N PRO A 45 0.96 8.41 13.74
CA PRO A 45 2.24 8.18 13.11
C PRO A 45 2.13 8.26 11.59
N VAL A 46 3.18 8.74 10.93
CA VAL A 46 3.34 8.75 9.47
C VAL A 46 4.74 8.26 9.11
N ILE A 47 4.84 7.45 8.06
CA ILE A 47 6.13 6.99 7.55
C ILE A 47 6.77 8.11 6.74
N LYS A 48 7.91 8.63 7.21
CA LYS A 48 8.66 9.74 6.60
C LYS A 48 10.04 9.32 6.08
N HIS A 49 10.60 8.27 6.65
CA HIS A 49 11.92 7.75 6.31
C HIS A 49 11.87 6.29 5.84
N PRO A 50 12.93 5.77 5.20
CA PRO A 50 12.96 4.41 4.69
C PRO A 50 12.69 3.36 5.78
N CYS A 51 11.66 2.55 5.57
CA CYS A 51 11.35 1.44 6.47
C CYS A 51 12.32 0.29 6.26
N GLN A 52 12.94 -0.19 7.35
CA GLN A 52 13.88 -1.31 7.30
C GLN A 52 13.26 -2.59 6.73
N ASN A 53 11.97 -2.80 6.96
CA ASN A 53 11.22 -3.95 6.44
C ASN A 53 11.24 -4.08 4.91
N THR A 54 11.58 -3.01 4.19
CA THR A 54 11.66 -3.02 2.71
C THR A 54 12.88 -3.76 2.16
N TYR A 55 13.91 -3.99 2.99
CA TYR A 55 15.15 -4.65 2.57
C TYR A 55 15.66 -5.72 3.55
N ILE A 56 15.16 -5.77 4.80
CA ILE A 56 15.42 -6.83 5.77
C ILE A 56 14.21 -6.99 6.70
N TYR A 57 13.92 -8.19 7.20
CA TYR A 57 12.79 -8.42 8.12
C TYR A 57 12.82 -7.46 9.30
N CYS A 58 11.74 -6.70 9.49
CA CYS A 58 11.54 -5.83 10.64
C CYS A 58 10.05 -5.59 10.87
N ASP A 59 9.56 -5.96 12.04
CA ASP A 59 8.15 -5.88 12.46
C ASP A 59 7.97 -5.09 13.77
N SER A 60 9.03 -4.48 14.30
CA SER A 60 9.04 -3.85 15.64
C SER A 60 7.91 -2.84 15.86
N CYS A 61 7.57 -2.03 14.86
CA CYS A 61 6.46 -1.09 14.99
C CYS A 61 5.09 -1.80 15.15
N ALA A 62 4.87 -2.92 14.46
CA ALA A 62 3.65 -3.70 14.55
C ALA A 62 3.60 -4.54 15.83
N ASP A 63 4.73 -5.13 16.24
CA ASP A 63 4.87 -5.95 17.45
C ASP A 63 4.58 -5.14 18.73
N TYR A 64 5.08 -3.90 18.80
CA TYR A 64 4.85 -3.01 19.94
C TYR A 64 3.53 -2.23 19.87
N CYS A 65 2.74 -2.40 18.81
CA CYS A 65 1.44 -1.75 18.70
C CYS A 65 0.38 -2.57 19.44
N GLU A 66 0.10 -2.23 20.70
CA GLU A 66 -0.94 -2.90 21.50
C GLU A 66 -2.31 -2.88 20.81
N LYS A 67 -2.62 -1.81 20.08
CA LYS A 67 -3.88 -1.66 19.34
C LYS A 67 -3.91 -2.38 18.00
N GLN A 68 -2.80 -2.99 17.59
CA GLN A 68 -2.67 -3.69 16.31
C GLN A 68 -3.07 -2.81 15.11
N ALA A 69 -2.88 -1.49 15.24
CA ALA A 69 -3.27 -0.50 14.23
C ALA A 69 -2.31 -0.46 13.03
N LEU A 70 -1.20 -1.20 13.06
CA LEU A 70 -0.22 -1.27 11.99
C LEU A 70 -0.29 -2.65 11.32
N LEU A 71 -0.82 -2.69 10.10
CA LEU A 71 -0.84 -3.89 9.28
C LEU A 71 0.53 -4.11 8.64
N TRP A 72 1.25 -5.11 9.11
CA TRP A 72 2.56 -5.48 8.59
C TRP A 72 2.46 -6.39 7.37
N GLN A 73 3.34 -6.17 6.38
CA GLN A 73 3.48 -7.02 5.20
C GLN A 73 4.96 -7.18 4.85
N PRO A 74 5.42 -8.36 4.40
CA PRO A 74 6.83 -8.60 4.11
C PRO A 74 7.31 -7.71 2.96
N GLY A 75 8.47 -7.06 3.13
CA GLY A 75 9.07 -6.22 2.09
C GLY A 75 8.41 -4.85 1.92
N GLN A 76 7.50 -4.45 2.81
CA GLN A 76 6.75 -3.20 2.71
C GLN A 76 6.71 -2.44 4.04
N PRO A 77 6.62 -1.10 4.03
CA PRO A 77 6.26 -0.36 5.23
C PRO A 77 4.87 -0.79 5.73
N PRO A 78 4.60 -0.76 7.05
CA PRO A 78 3.29 -1.11 7.57
C PRO A 78 2.22 -0.11 7.12
N THR A 79 0.98 -0.58 6.98
CA THR A 79 -0.17 0.30 6.70
C THR A 79 -0.88 0.65 8.01
N LEU A 80 -1.10 1.95 8.26
CA LEU A 80 -1.82 2.42 9.43
C LEU A 80 -3.34 2.33 9.23
N ILE A 81 -4.03 1.71 10.18
CA ILE A 81 -5.48 1.66 10.29
C ILE A 81 -5.89 2.73 11.33
N ASN A 82 -6.30 3.90 10.83
CA ASN A 82 -6.55 5.07 11.68
C ASN A 82 -7.63 4.81 12.75
N GLU A 83 -8.63 3.98 12.43
CA GLU A 83 -9.74 3.65 13.33
C GLU A 83 -9.29 2.87 14.57
N GLN A 84 -8.14 2.20 14.51
CA GLN A 84 -7.57 1.44 15.62
C GLN A 84 -6.45 2.21 16.34
N CYS A 85 -5.91 3.26 15.72
CA CYS A 85 -4.84 4.04 16.29
C CYS A 85 -5.38 5.01 17.35
N ASN A 86 -4.80 4.94 18.55
CA ASN A 86 -5.12 5.89 19.64
C ASN A 86 -4.05 6.98 19.80
N GLY A 87 -3.07 7.07 18.90
CA GLY A 87 -2.03 8.09 18.94
C GLY A 87 -0.96 7.95 20.03
N CYS A 88 -0.80 6.76 20.63
CA CYS A 88 0.16 6.57 21.74
C CYS A 88 1.65 6.77 21.37
N GLY A 89 2.02 6.60 20.10
CA GLY A 89 3.39 6.83 19.62
C GLY A 89 4.41 5.73 19.91
N GLU A 90 4.05 4.60 20.52
CA GLU A 90 4.98 3.49 20.79
C GLU A 90 5.70 2.99 19.53
N CYS A 91 4.98 2.92 18.40
CA CYS A 91 5.56 2.52 17.12
C CYS A 91 6.68 3.46 16.63
N VAL A 92 6.60 4.76 16.94
CA VAL A 92 7.64 5.75 16.62
C VAL A 92 8.86 5.52 17.52
N LEU A 93 8.64 5.36 18.83
CA LEU A 93 9.70 5.14 19.82
C LEU A 93 10.47 3.82 19.60
N ARG A 94 9.79 2.78 19.14
CA ARG A 94 10.34 1.43 18.97
C ARG A 94 10.94 1.17 17.59
N CYS A 95 10.78 2.10 16.64
CA CYS A 95 11.29 1.91 15.29
C CYS A 95 12.83 2.07 15.25
N PRO A 96 13.61 1.00 14.99
CA PRO A 96 15.07 1.09 14.99
C PRO A 96 15.61 1.94 13.84
N ALA A 97 14.85 2.05 12.75
CA ALA A 97 15.21 2.86 11.58
C ALA A 97 14.68 4.30 11.65
N MET A 98 14.01 4.67 12.73
CA MET A 98 13.33 5.98 12.88
C MET A 98 12.43 6.29 11.67
N ALA A 99 11.76 5.28 11.10
CA ALA A 99 11.00 5.41 9.85
C ALA A 99 9.70 6.25 10.01
N LEU A 100 9.18 6.31 11.23
CA LEU A 100 7.90 6.91 11.57
C LEU A 100 8.10 8.21 12.35
N GLU A 101 7.26 9.21 12.09
CA GLU A 101 7.17 10.47 12.84
C GLU A 101 5.73 10.68 13.33
N MET A 102 5.55 11.36 14.46
CA MET A 102 4.23 11.82 14.89
C MET A 102 3.82 13.04 14.07
N CYS A 103 2.62 13.01 13.48
CA CYS A 103 1.98 14.17 12.87
C CYS A 103 0.78 14.58 13.72
N GLU A 104 0.56 15.89 13.82
CA GLU A 104 -0.57 16.54 14.49
C GLU A 104 -1.56 17.12 13.47
#